data_AF-A0A7C5GBE8-F1
#
_entry.id   AF-A0A7C5GBE8-F1
#
_cell.length_a   1.000
_cell.length_b   1.000
_cell.length_c   1.000
_cell.angle_alpha   90.00
_cell.angle_beta   90.00
_cell.angle_gamma   90.00
#
_symmetry.space_group_name_H-M   'P 1'
#
loop_
_entity.id
_entity.type
_entity.pdbx_description
1 polymer ?
#
loop_
_entity_poly.entity_id
_entity_poly.type
_entity_poly.pdbx_seq_one_letter_code
_entity_poly.pdbx_strand_id
1 'polypeptide(L)'
;MKRLWFMVCFTALGFSVFAQGSFRSTSSRENSLWGQGGFFDIPYTRSELAAVNKELGDKPFGELTLNQLYPAWNRIGTAYQKDEYLRSTTWMSLVFPGAGQFRNGDTPAGLAFTALHLGLLAGTLVGVYAFLPGDLKFDRMDYLNNSISSIGTTWRNHSIMDYLPSFGTLLAGMVIDGGVRIWSGRSAYLGARTVIDSGKAKLEPLLAPGFMGMGLAY
;
A
#
# COMPACT_ATOMS: atom_id res chain seq x y z
N MET A 1 16.14 28.79 25.06
CA MET A 1 17.01 27.94 24.22
C MET A 1 16.26 26.63 23.97
N LYS A 2 15.45 26.56 22.89
CA LYS A 2 15.70 25.76 21.66
C LYS A 2 16.07 24.30 21.98
N ARG A 3 15.08 23.38 21.97
CA ARG A 3 14.78 22.37 20.91
C ARG A 3 15.90 21.30 20.85
N LEU A 4 15.67 20.00 20.84
CA LEU A 4 14.58 19.23 20.24
C LEU A 4 14.67 17.79 20.76
N TRP A 5 13.52 17.14 20.90
CA TRP A 5 13.33 15.72 21.14
C TRP A 5 13.75 14.89 19.90
N PHE A 6 14.49 13.82 20.12
CA PHE A 6 14.85 12.75 19.17
C PHE A 6 15.00 11.49 20.04
N MET A 7 14.51 10.29 19.76
CA MET A 7 14.13 9.68 18.50
C MET A 7 13.40 8.36 18.85
N VAL A 8 12.06 8.38 18.83
CA VAL A 8 11.22 7.17 18.74
C VAL A 8 10.09 7.57 17.81
N CYS A 9 10.12 7.05 16.58
CA CYS A 9 9.15 7.13 15.49
C CYS A 9 9.88 7.36 14.16
N PHE A 10 10.44 6.29 13.60
CA PHE A 10 10.74 6.21 12.16
C PHE A 10 10.41 4.80 11.66
N THR A 11 9.12 4.46 11.69
CA THR A 11 8.53 3.35 10.91
C THR A 11 7.29 3.78 10.12
N ALA A 12 7.00 5.08 10.04
CA ALA A 12 5.95 5.61 9.19
C ALA A 12 6.44 6.90 8.53
N LEU A 13 6.39 6.93 7.19
CA LEU A 13 6.67 8.06 6.28
C LEU A 13 8.13 8.20 5.80
N GLY A 14 8.32 7.89 4.50
CA GLY A 14 9.53 8.11 3.70
C GLY A 14 9.92 6.80 3.01
N PHE A 15 9.63 6.54 1.74
CA PHE A 15 9.89 7.38 0.57
C PHE A 15 8.85 7.10 -0.53
N SER A 16 7.97 8.06 -0.78
CA SER A 16 7.65 8.47 -2.15
C SER A 16 8.82 9.34 -2.62
N VAL A 17 9.15 9.31 -3.92
CA VAL A 17 10.32 9.94 -4.57
C VAL A 17 11.54 9.02 -4.73
N PHE A 18 11.43 8.04 -5.64
CA PHE A 18 12.51 7.66 -6.56
C PHE A 18 11.97 6.85 -7.74
N ALA A 19 11.21 7.49 -8.64
CA ALA A 19 10.84 6.88 -9.93
C ALA A 19 10.49 7.93 -11.01
N GLN A 20 11.10 9.11 -10.94
CA GLN A 20 11.03 10.09 -12.03
C GLN A 20 12.40 10.21 -12.67
N GLY A 21 12.52 9.73 -13.91
CA GLY A 21 13.60 10.12 -14.79
C GLY A 21 14.45 8.96 -15.32
N SER A 22 13.89 8.19 -16.27
CA SER A 22 14.47 7.97 -17.60
C SER A 22 13.86 6.72 -18.21
N PHE A 23 12.97 6.85 -19.20
CA PHE A 23 13.05 6.11 -20.46
C PHE A 23 12.03 6.71 -21.44
N ARG A 24 12.54 7.06 -22.63
CA ARG A 24 11.85 7.77 -23.71
C ARG A 24 10.66 6.97 -24.23
N SER A 25 9.65 7.71 -24.71
CA SER A 25 8.46 7.23 -25.37
C SER A 25 8.76 6.42 -26.63
N THR A 26 8.28 5.18 -26.67
CA THR A 26 7.85 4.53 -27.91
C THR A 26 6.48 3.92 -27.64
N SER A 27 5.53 4.34 -28.45
CA SER A 27 4.14 3.92 -28.47
C SER A 27 4.00 2.40 -28.62
N SER A 28 3.55 1.73 -27.57
CA SER A 28 2.78 0.48 -27.68
C SER A 28 1.98 0.29 -26.38
N ARG A 29 0.71 -0.06 -26.54
CA ARG A 29 -0.22 -0.47 -25.48
C ARG A 29 0.38 -1.64 -24.68
N GLU A 30 1.13 -1.40 -23.61
CA GLU A 30 1.61 -2.51 -22.77
C GLU A 30 2.02 -2.07 -21.35
N ASN A 31 1.29 -2.60 -20.36
CA ASN A 31 1.77 -3.02 -19.04
C ASN A 31 2.73 -2.08 -18.28
N SER A 32 2.25 -0.91 -17.86
CA SER A 32 2.89 -0.24 -16.72
C SER A 32 2.12 -0.56 -15.43
N LEU A 33 2.87 -0.78 -14.34
CA LEU A 33 2.35 -0.87 -12.96
C LEU A 33 1.42 0.30 -12.56
N TRP A 34 1.38 1.36 -13.38
CA TRP A 34 0.67 2.61 -13.20
C TRP A 34 -0.19 3.03 -14.43
N GLY A 35 -0.34 2.16 -15.44
CA GLY A 35 -1.13 2.41 -16.66
C GLY A 35 -2.47 1.67 -16.64
N GLN A 36 -3.26 1.70 -17.73
CA GLN A 36 -4.53 0.96 -17.84
C GLN A 36 -4.35 -0.48 -17.32
N GLY A 37 -5.06 -0.84 -16.25
CA GLY A 37 -4.91 -2.10 -15.50
C GLY A 37 -4.01 -2.05 -14.24
N GLY A 38 -3.51 -0.88 -13.84
CA GLY A 38 -2.71 -0.68 -12.63
C GLY A 38 -3.52 -0.79 -11.33
N PHE A 39 -2.83 -0.77 -10.18
CA PHE A 39 -3.44 -0.93 -8.84
C PHE A 39 -4.59 0.03 -8.51
N PHE A 40 -4.69 1.14 -9.24
CA PHE A 40 -5.65 2.21 -9.04
C PHE A 40 -6.54 2.43 -10.26
N ASP A 41 -6.62 1.46 -11.18
CA ASP A 41 -7.58 1.53 -12.27
C ASP A 41 -9.02 1.39 -11.73
N ILE A 42 -9.97 2.00 -12.42
CA ILE A 42 -11.40 2.01 -12.08
C ILE A 42 -12.21 1.30 -13.19
N PRO A 43 -11.94 0.00 -13.42
CA PRO A 43 -12.48 -0.70 -14.59
C PRO A 43 -14.01 -0.78 -14.58
N TYR A 44 -14.64 -0.99 -13.42
CA TYR A 44 -16.09 -1.15 -13.33
C TYR A 44 -16.80 0.19 -13.54
N THR A 45 -16.34 1.26 -12.90
CA THR A 45 -16.93 2.60 -13.04
C THR A 45 -16.78 3.12 -14.45
N ARG A 46 -15.60 2.93 -15.09
CA ARG A 46 -15.39 3.35 -16.48
C ARG A 46 -16.31 2.59 -17.44
N SER A 47 -16.47 1.27 -17.26
CA SER A 47 -17.38 0.49 -18.12
C SER A 47 -18.84 0.88 -17.95
N GLU A 48 -19.29 1.13 -16.71
CA GLU A 48 -20.67 1.54 -16.46
C GLU A 48 -20.94 2.97 -16.93
N LEU A 49 -19.99 3.90 -16.77
CA LEU A 49 -20.11 5.25 -17.34
C LEU A 49 -20.28 5.20 -18.86
N ALA A 50 -19.49 4.37 -19.56
CA ALA A 50 -19.62 4.21 -21.00
C ALA A 50 -20.98 3.59 -21.40
N ALA A 51 -21.48 2.63 -20.62
CA ALA A 51 -22.79 2.01 -20.84
C ALA A 51 -23.93 3.01 -20.61
N VAL A 52 -23.91 3.73 -19.49
CA VAL A 52 -24.91 4.77 -19.17
C VAL A 52 -24.90 5.89 -20.20
N ASN A 53 -23.71 6.33 -20.65
CA ASN A 53 -23.61 7.35 -21.70
C ASN A 53 -24.21 6.87 -23.02
N LYS A 54 -24.02 5.59 -23.37
CA LYS A 54 -24.63 4.98 -24.55
C LYS A 54 -26.15 4.82 -24.44
N GLU A 55 -26.66 4.53 -23.25
CA GLU A 55 -28.09 4.36 -22.98
C GLU A 55 -28.86 5.69 -22.96
N LEU A 56 -28.30 6.72 -22.33
CA LEU A 56 -28.95 8.03 -22.17
C LEU A 56 -28.69 8.98 -23.36
N GLY A 57 -27.57 8.78 -24.07
CA GLY A 57 -27.09 9.66 -25.14
C GLY A 57 -26.63 11.02 -24.62
N ASP A 58 -26.20 11.90 -25.53
CA ASP A 58 -25.77 13.28 -25.22
C ASP A 58 -26.96 14.22 -24.94
N LYS A 59 -27.94 13.76 -24.15
CA LYS A 59 -29.07 14.60 -23.75
C LYS A 59 -28.65 15.54 -22.63
N PRO A 60 -29.03 16.82 -22.67
CA PRO A 60 -28.75 17.75 -21.59
C PRO A 60 -29.46 17.29 -20.31
N PHE A 61 -28.80 17.49 -19.17
CA PHE A 61 -29.24 17.01 -17.85
C PHE A 61 -30.68 17.43 -17.48
N GLY A 62 -31.16 18.56 -18.00
CA GLY A 62 -32.51 19.07 -17.75
C GLY A 62 -33.64 18.32 -18.48
N GLU A 63 -33.31 17.46 -19.44
CA GLU A 63 -34.28 16.64 -20.20
C GLU A 63 -34.43 15.23 -19.64
N LEU A 64 -33.59 14.85 -18.68
CA LEU A 64 -33.60 13.52 -18.05
C LEU A 64 -34.59 13.50 -16.89
N THR A 65 -35.47 12.50 -16.89
CA THR A 65 -36.40 12.31 -15.77
C THR A 65 -35.68 11.63 -14.59
N LEU A 66 -36.16 11.87 -13.36
CA LEU A 66 -35.66 11.18 -12.15
C LEU A 66 -35.74 9.65 -12.28
N ASN A 67 -36.74 9.14 -12.99
CA ASN A 67 -36.90 7.71 -13.26
C ASN A 67 -35.80 7.13 -14.16
N GLN A 68 -35.16 7.96 -15.00
CA GLN A 68 -34.02 7.57 -15.84
C GLN A 68 -32.70 7.80 -15.12
N LEU A 69 -32.61 8.87 -14.33
CA LEU A 69 -31.38 9.26 -13.64
C LEU A 69 -31.06 8.35 -12.45
N TYR A 70 -32.07 7.99 -11.65
CA TYR A 70 -31.88 7.24 -10.40
C TYR A 70 -31.31 5.82 -10.62
N PRO A 71 -31.82 5.01 -11.58
CA PRO A 71 -31.23 3.71 -11.88
C PRO A 71 -29.80 3.80 -12.42
N ALA A 72 -29.52 4.80 -13.27
CA ALA A 72 -28.18 5.04 -13.80
C ALA A 72 -27.19 5.42 -12.67
N TRP A 73 -27.62 6.28 -11.75
CA TRP A 73 -26.83 6.66 -10.58
C TRP A 73 -26.51 5.46 -9.68
N ASN A 74 -27.49 4.62 -9.40
CA ASN A 74 -27.29 3.41 -8.57
C ASN A 74 -26.32 2.40 -9.22
N ARG A 75 -26.38 2.24 -10.54
CA ARG A 75 -25.43 1.39 -11.28
C ARG A 75 -24.01 1.93 -11.18
N ILE A 76 -23.81 3.23 -11.41
CA ILE A 76 -22.51 3.88 -11.28
C ILE A 76 -22.00 3.79 -9.84
N GLY A 77 -22.86 4.02 -8.85
CA GLY A 77 -22.51 3.91 -7.43
C GLY A 77 -22.06 2.49 -7.06
N THR A 78 -22.75 1.46 -7.55
CA THR A 78 -22.35 0.05 -7.35
C THR A 78 -21.01 -0.24 -8.02
N ALA A 79 -20.79 0.28 -9.23
CA ALA A 79 -19.52 0.13 -9.94
C ALA A 79 -18.35 0.78 -9.19
N TYR A 80 -18.59 1.97 -8.63
CA TYR A 80 -17.62 2.66 -7.79
C TYR A 80 -17.29 1.87 -6.52
N GLN A 81 -18.28 1.27 -5.85
CA GLN A 81 -18.03 0.42 -4.68
C GLN A 81 -17.15 -0.77 -5.02
N LYS A 82 -17.30 -1.36 -6.21
CA LYS A 82 -16.43 -2.45 -6.68
C LYS A 82 -14.99 -1.98 -6.88
N ASP A 83 -14.81 -0.84 -7.53
CA ASP A 83 -13.48 -0.25 -7.72
C ASP A 83 -12.82 0.14 -6.39
N GLU A 84 -13.59 0.69 -5.45
CA GLU A 84 -13.11 1.03 -4.11
C GLU A 84 -12.75 -0.22 -3.29
N TYR A 85 -13.51 -1.31 -3.45
CA TYR A 85 -13.17 -2.60 -2.85
C TYR A 85 -11.85 -3.14 -3.41
N LEU A 86 -11.65 -3.09 -4.73
CA LEU A 86 -10.37 -3.47 -5.36
C LEU A 86 -9.23 -2.63 -4.78
N ARG A 87 -9.37 -1.30 -4.82
CA ARG A 87 -8.35 -0.35 -4.38
C ARG A 87 -7.98 -0.54 -2.91
N SER A 88 -8.99 -0.60 -2.03
CA SER A 88 -8.77 -0.75 -0.60
C SER A 88 -8.13 -2.09 -0.25
N THR A 89 -8.56 -3.18 -0.89
CA THR A 89 -7.99 -4.52 -0.67
C THR A 89 -6.53 -4.60 -1.15
N THR A 90 -6.22 -4.03 -2.30
CA THR A 90 -4.85 -3.91 -2.80
C THR A 90 -4.00 -3.07 -1.85
N TRP A 91 -4.51 -1.92 -1.41
CA TRP A 91 -3.79 -1.03 -0.50
C TRP A 91 -3.47 -1.70 0.83
N MET A 92 -4.40 -2.48 1.38
CA MET A 92 -4.16 -3.28 2.58
C MET A 92 -2.95 -4.19 2.42
N SER A 93 -2.82 -4.91 1.30
CA SER A 93 -1.66 -5.79 1.05
C SER A 93 -0.37 -5.07 0.69
N LEU A 94 -0.44 -3.84 0.17
CA LEU A 94 0.75 -2.99 -0.01
C LEU A 94 1.31 -2.51 1.33
N VAL A 95 0.42 -2.15 2.28
CA VAL A 95 0.80 -1.67 3.62
C VAL A 95 1.15 -2.82 4.57
N PHE A 96 0.45 -3.94 4.46
CA PHE A 96 0.72 -5.13 5.25
C PHE A 96 0.55 -6.37 4.36
N PRO A 97 1.65 -6.96 3.86
CA PRO A 97 1.59 -8.12 2.99
C PRO A 97 0.73 -9.23 3.59
N GLY A 98 -0.30 -9.66 2.85
CA GLY A 98 -1.27 -10.68 3.28
C GLY A 98 -2.63 -10.14 3.76
N ALA A 99 -2.73 -8.86 4.15
CA ALA A 99 -3.98 -8.31 4.70
C ALA A 99 -5.15 -8.33 3.70
N GLY A 100 -4.91 -7.96 2.45
CA GLY A 100 -5.94 -8.00 1.40
C GLY A 100 -6.38 -9.41 1.04
N GLN A 101 -5.47 -10.39 1.09
CA GLN A 101 -5.81 -11.80 0.89
C GLN A 101 -6.79 -12.31 1.97
N PHE A 102 -6.55 -11.96 3.23
CA PHE A 102 -7.49 -12.29 4.31
C PHE A 102 -8.86 -11.65 4.09
N ARG A 103 -8.91 -10.40 3.61
CA ARG A 103 -10.16 -9.72 3.26
C ARG A 103 -10.93 -10.44 2.14
N ASN A 104 -10.22 -11.01 1.17
CA ASN A 104 -10.80 -11.79 0.08
C ASN A 104 -11.21 -13.23 0.51
N GLY A 105 -10.86 -13.65 1.73
CA GLY A 105 -11.06 -15.03 2.19
C GLY A 105 -10.01 -16.03 1.69
N ASP A 106 -8.91 -15.55 1.10
CA ASP A 106 -7.76 -16.38 0.71
C ASP A 106 -6.74 -16.46 1.85
N THR A 107 -7.13 -17.18 2.91
CA THR A 107 -6.28 -17.37 4.10
C THR A 107 -4.92 -18.00 3.79
N PRO A 108 -4.80 -19.03 2.93
CA PRO A 108 -3.50 -19.62 2.59
C PRO A 108 -2.54 -18.59 1.98
N ALA A 109 -2.99 -17.80 0.99
CA ALA A 109 -2.15 -16.77 0.41
C ALA A 109 -1.83 -15.66 1.41
N GLY A 110 -2.80 -15.26 2.26
CA GLY A 110 -2.60 -14.27 3.30
C GLY A 110 -1.51 -14.68 4.30
N LEU A 111 -1.52 -15.93 4.75
CA LEU A 111 -0.49 -16.47 5.63
C LEU A 111 0.88 -16.53 4.94
N ALA A 112 0.94 -16.96 3.68
CA ALA A 112 2.19 -17.04 2.93
C ALA A 112 2.87 -15.66 2.79
N PHE A 113 2.11 -14.62 2.41
CA PHE A 113 2.66 -13.26 2.30
C PHE A 113 3.05 -12.66 3.64
N THR A 114 2.25 -12.91 4.68
CA THR A 114 2.57 -12.45 6.04
C THR A 114 3.86 -13.10 6.53
N ALA A 115 4.00 -14.41 6.36
CA ALA A 115 5.20 -15.16 6.74
C ALA A 115 6.43 -14.69 5.97
N LEU A 116 6.29 -14.43 4.66
CA LEU A 116 7.37 -13.89 3.84
C LEU A 116 7.82 -12.51 4.33
N HIS A 117 6.88 -11.62 4.65
CA HIS A 117 7.17 -10.30 5.18
C HIS A 117 7.88 -10.36 6.55
N LEU A 118 7.36 -11.19 7.47
CA LEU A 118 7.97 -11.38 8.79
C LEU A 118 9.35 -12.02 8.69
N GLY A 119 9.53 -13.01 7.81
CA GLY A 119 10.82 -13.65 7.56
C GLY A 119 11.84 -12.67 7.00
N LEU A 120 11.42 -11.80 6.08
CA LEU A 120 12.28 -10.76 5.53
C LEU A 120 12.65 -9.70 6.58
N LEU A 121 11.69 -9.27 7.39
CA LEU A 121 11.93 -8.32 8.48
C LEU A 121 12.93 -8.92 9.49
N ALA A 122 12.69 -10.14 9.95
CA ALA A 122 13.58 -10.85 10.87
C ALA A 122 14.97 -11.05 10.25
N GLY A 123 15.05 -11.53 9.01
CA GLY A 123 16.32 -11.72 8.30
C GLY A 123 17.10 -10.42 8.10
N THR A 124 16.41 -9.32 7.78
CA THR A 124 17.03 -8.00 7.65
C THR A 124 17.57 -7.52 9.00
N LEU A 125 16.81 -7.66 10.09
CA LEU A 125 17.28 -7.30 11.43
C LEU A 125 18.51 -8.12 11.85
N VAL A 126 18.48 -9.43 11.61
CA VAL A 126 19.62 -10.32 11.89
C VAL A 126 20.84 -9.90 11.06
N GLY A 127 20.65 -9.60 9.78
CA GLY A 127 21.74 -9.14 8.91
C GLY A 127 22.31 -7.78 9.35
N VAL A 128 21.45 -6.80 9.65
CA VAL A 128 21.86 -5.49 10.18
C VAL A 128 22.69 -5.65 11.46
N TYR A 129 22.24 -6.52 12.37
CA TYR A 129 22.95 -6.82 13.61
C TYR A 129 24.29 -7.53 13.36
N ALA A 130 24.34 -8.48 12.42
CA ALA A 130 25.56 -9.19 12.07
C ALA A 130 26.67 -8.25 11.57
N PHE A 131 26.27 -7.24 10.80
CA PHE A 131 27.17 -6.24 10.21
C PHE A 131 27.42 -5.00 11.08
N LEU A 132 26.77 -4.90 12.24
CA LEU A 132 26.98 -3.79 13.18
C LEU A 132 28.43 -3.84 13.72
N PRO A 133 29.07 -2.68 13.99
CA PRO A 133 30.35 -2.64 14.69
C PRO A 133 30.32 -3.48 15.97
N GLY A 134 31.38 -4.28 16.19
CA GLY A 134 31.37 -5.34 17.19
C GLY A 134 31.16 -4.85 18.62
N ASP A 135 31.62 -3.65 18.95
CA ASP A 135 31.45 -2.97 20.23
C ASP A 135 30.03 -2.41 20.46
N LEU A 136 29.21 -2.32 19.41
CA LEU A 136 27.78 -1.97 19.52
C LEU A 136 26.88 -3.18 19.62
N LYS A 137 27.41 -4.40 19.48
CA LYS A 137 26.62 -5.62 19.60
C LYS A 137 26.29 -5.93 21.06
N PHE A 138 25.19 -6.64 21.29
CA PHE A 138 24.67 -6.95 22.64
C PHE A 138 25.60 -7.85 23.45
N ASP A 139 26.50 -8.59 22.80
CA ASP A 139 27.52 -9.42 23.45
C ASP A 139 28.66 -8.58 24.05
N ARG A 140 28.85 -7.34 23.59
CA ARG A 140 29.92 -6.45 24.07
C ARG A 140 29.41 -5.23 24.83
N MET A 141 28.21 -4.75 24.52
CA MET A 141 27.59 -3.63 25.23
C MET A 141 26.30 -4.07 25.90
N ASP A 142 26.26 -3.93 27.22
CA ASP A 142 25.05 -4.17 28.01
C ASP A 142 24.11 -2.96 27.91
N TYR A 143 23.15 -3.02 27.00
CA TYR A 143 22.18 -1.96 26.77
C TYR A 143 21.18 -1.78 27.92
N LEU A 144 21.04 -2.76 28.82
CA LEU A 144 20.09 -2.71 29.92
C LEU A 144 20.70 -2.08 31.17
N ASN A 145 21.99 -2.29 31.39
CA ASN A 145 22.68 -1.84 32.59
C ASN A 145 23.60 -0.62 32.36
N ASN A 146 24.02 -0.35 31.11
CA ASN A 146 24.83 0.84 30.83
C ASN A 146 23.98 2.11 30.77
N SER A 147 24.56 3.23 31.22
CA SER A 147 23.90 4.53 31.10
C SER A 147 23.72 4.94 29.63
N ILE A 148 22.62 5.65 29.33
CA ILE A 148 22.33 6.20 27.99
C ILE A 148 23.49 7.06 27.46
N SER A 149 24.19 7.79 28.34
CA SER A 149 25.36 8.60 27.96
C SER A 149 26.54 7.74 27.48
N SER A 150 26.80 6.62 28.17
CA SER A 150 27.85 5.67 27.78
C SER A 150 27.52 5.03 26.43
N ILE A 151 26.29 4.54 26.28
CA ILE A 151 25.79 3.98 25.01
C ILE A 151 25.97 5.01 23.89
N GLY A 152 25.46 6.22 24.08
CA GLY A 152 25.54 7.28 23.07
C GLY A 152 26.98 7.70 22.72
N THR A 153 27.92 7.57 23.65
CA THR A 153 29.34 7.86 23.39
C THR A 153 29.97 6.78 22.53
N THR A 154 29.72 5.50 22.81
CA THR A 154 30.17 4.39 21.96
C THR A 154 29.64 4.53 20.54
N TRP A 155 28.35 4.84 20.37
CA TRP A 155 27.76 5.11 19.05
C TRP A 155 28.41 6.30 18.31
N ARG A 156 28.79 7.36 19.02
CA ARG A 156 29.44 8.54 18.41
C ARG A 156 30.93 8.33 18.08
N ASN A 157 31.56 7.30 18.63
CA ASN A 157 32.97 7.00 18.38
C ASN A 157 33.20 6.31 17.02
N HIS A 158 32.12 5.94 16.31
CA HIS A 158 32.20 5.39 14.97
C HIS A 158 32.00 6.44 13.89
N SER A 159 32.63 6.18 12.75
CA SER A 159 32.34 6.90 11.52
C SER A 159 31.12 6.31 10.81
N ILE A 160 30.52 7.08 9.90
CA ILE A 160 29.42 6.59 9.05
C ILE A 160 29.86 5.37 8.21
N MET A 161 31.14 5.28 7.86
CA MET A 161 31.68 4.18 7.05
C MET A 161 31.60 2.84 7.80
N ASP A 162 31.68 2.86 9.13
CA ASP A 162 31.58 1.67 9.97
C ASP A 162 30.15 1.08 9.97
N TYR A 163 29.15 1.92 9.67
CA TYR A 163 27.75 1.52 9.55
C TYR A 163 27.34 1.16 8.13
N LEU A 164 28.19 1.40 7.12
CA LEU A 164 27.85 1.20 5.71
C LEU A 164 27.38 -0.24 5.42
N PRO A 165 28.00 -1.30 5.96
CA PRO A 165 27.51 -2.67 5.77
C PRO A 165 26.12 -2.92 6.38
N SER A 166 25.86 -2.38 7.57
CA SER A 166 24.53 -2.46 8.21
C SER A 166 23.48 -1.68 7.43
N PHE A 167 23.80 -0.47 6.97
CA PHE A 167 22.91 0.33 6.12
C PHE A 167 22.65 -0.35 4.77
N GLY A 168 23.68 -0.95 4.15
CA GLY A 168 23.53 -1.72 2.92
C GLY A 168 22.56 -2.87 3.10
N THR A 169 22.66 -3.60 4.22
CA THR A 169 21.73 -4.68 4.55
C THR A 169 20.30 -4.18 4.78
N LEU A 170 20.16 -3.07 5.51
CA LEU A 170 18.85 -2.44 5.73
C LEU A 170 18.20 -2.02 4.40
N LEU A 171 18.94 -1.34 3.53
CA LEU A 171 18.46 -0.90 2.22
C LEU A 171 18.10 -2.08 1.32
N ALA A 172 18.94 -3.13 1.30
CA ALA A 172 18.64 -4.36 0.56
C ALA A 172 17.33 -5.00 1.06
N GLY A 173 17.16 -5.10 2.38
CA GLY A 173 15.93 -5.59 3.01
C GLY A 173 14.70 -4.76 2.61
N MET A 174 14.81 -3.43 2.64
CA MET A 174 13.73 -2.52 2.22
C MET A 174 13.35 -2.67 0.74
N VAL A 175 14.32 -2.85 -0.14
CA VAL A 175 14.07 -3.05 -1.58
C VAL A 175 13.33 -4.37 -1.81
N ILE A 176 13.79 -5.45 -1.18
CA ILE A 176 13.13 -6.76 -1.27
C ILE A 176 11.72 -6.67 -0.68
N ASP A 177 11.53 -5.96 0.44
CA ASP A 177 10.23 -5.81 1.11
C ASP A 177 9.25 -5.03 0.24
N GLY A 178 9.72 -3.97 -0.43
CA GLY A 178 8.96 -3.26 -1.45
C GLY A 178 8.48 -4.18 -2.57
N GLY A 179 9.35 -5.08 -3.05
CA GLY A 179 8.98 -6.11 -4.03
C GLY A 179 7.89 -7.05 -3.53
N VAL A 180 8.02 -7.56 -2.29
CA VAL A 180 7.02 -8.43 -1.65
C VAL A 180 5.68 -7.72 -1.51
N ARG A 181 5.67 -6.45 -1.10
CA ARG A 181 4.46 -5.63 -0.98
C ARG A 181 3.75 -5.45 -2.31
N ILE A 182 4.49 -5.08 -3.37
CA ILE A 182 3.94 -4.93 -4.72
C ILE A 182 3.35 -6.25 -5.20
N TRP A 183 4.05 -7.37 -4.99
CA TRP A 183 3.56 -8.68 -5.37
C TRP A 183 2.30 -9.08 -4.58
N SER A 184 2.30 -8.86 -3.27
CA SER A 184 1.15 -9.11 -2.40
C SER A 184 -0.05 -8.25 -2.79
N GLY A 185 0.15 -6.96 -3.07
CA GLY A 185 -0.89 -6.06 -3.57
C GLY A 185 -1.51 -6.54 -4.87
N ARG A 186 -0.71 -7.11 -5.78
CA ARG A 186 -1.20 -7.63 -7.07
C ARG A 186 -1.98 -8.92 -6.90
N SER A 187 -1.49 -9.83 -6.07
CA SER A 187 -2.25 -11.02 -5.70
C SER A 187 -3.59 -10.66 -5.05
N ALA A 188 -3.61 -9.68 -4.15
CA ALA A 188 -4.82 -9.21 -3.49
C ALA A 188 -5.81 -8.56 -4.47
N TYR A 189 -5.32 -7.79 -5.44
CA TYR A 189 -6.14 -7.23 -6.53
C TYR A 189 -6.84 -8.34 -7.32
N LEU A 190 -6.09 -9.36 -7.74
CA LEU A 190 -6.63 -10.48 -8.53
C LEU A 190 -7.66 -11.27 -7.72
N GLY A 191 -7.39 -11.53 -6.43
CA GLY A 191 -8.35 -12.17 -5.54
C GLY A 191 -9.59 -11.32 -5.29
N ALA A 192 -9.46 -10.00 -5.19
CA ALA A 192 -10.59 -9.11 -4.98
C ALA A 192 -11.51 -9.09 -6.21
N ARG A 193 -10.93 -9.13 -7.41
CA ARG A 193 -11.68 -9.23 -8.66
C ARG A 193 -12.50 -10.52 -8.74
N THR A 194 -11.93 -11.67 -8.39
CA THR A 194 -12.66 -12.94 -8.41
C THR A 194 -13.78 -12.99 -7.36
N VAL A 195 -13.57 -12.36 -6.20
CA VAL A 195 -14.58 -12.22 -5.13
C VAL A 195 -15.73 -11.30 -5.55
N ILE A 196 -15.44 -10.20 -6.26
CA ILE A 196 -16.45 -9.31 -6.86
C ILE A 196 -17.24 -10.06 -7.94
N ASP A 197 -16.55 -10.71 -8.88
CA ASP A 197 -17.18 -11.37 -10.03
C ASP A 197 -18.03 -12.58 -9.59
N SER A 198 -17.67 -13.23 -8.47
CA SER A 198 -18.48 -14.30 -7.86
C SER A 198 -19.60 -13.81 -6.94
N GLY A 199 -19.76 -12.50 -6.75
CA GLY A 199 -20.78 -11.91 -5.87
C GLY A 199 -20.55 -12.12 -4.38
N LYS A 200 -19.37 -12.61 -3.97
CA LYS A 200 -19.02 -12.83 -2.56
C LYS A 200 -18.47 -11.57 -1.87
N ALA A 201 -18.19 -10.52 -2.64
CA ALA A 201 -17.67 -9.26 -2.11
C ALA A 201 -18.68 -8.60 -1.16
N LYS A 202 -18.22 -8.30 0.06
CA LYS A 202 -18.91 -7.40 0.97
C LYS A 202 -18.62 -5.98 0.54
N LEU A 203 -19.47 -5.43 -0.31
CA LEU A 203 -19.42 -4.02 -0.71
C LEU A 203 -19.96 -3.20 0.46
N GLU A 204 -19.10 -2.37 1.05
CA GLU A 204 -19.55 -1.43 2.07
C GLU A 204 -20.41 -0.36 1.39
N PRO A 205 -21.59 -0.03 1.96
CA PRO A 205 -22.42 1.02 1.40
C PRO A 205 -21.64 2.32 1.42
N LEU A 206 -21.64 2.99 0.26
CA LEU A 206 -21.03 4.30 0.06
C LEU A 206 -21.67 5.30 1.04
N LEU A 207 -21.00 5.59 2.16
CA LEU A 207 -21.13 6.88 2.81
C LEU A 207 -20.55 7.88 1.81
N ALA A 208 -21.42 8.51 1.04
CA ALA A 208 -21.03 9.56 0.10
C ALA A 208 -20.06 10.53 0.79
N PRO A 209 -19.02 11.04 0.11
CA PRO A 209 -18.12 12.04 0.67
C PRO A 209 -18.89 13.34 0.91
N GLY A 210 -19.59 13.42 2.04
CA GLY A 210 -19.99 14.69 2.62
C GLY A 210 -18.70 15.40 3.02
N PHE A 211 -18.54 16.62 2.53
CA PHE A 211 -17.33 17.46 2.72
C PHE A 211 -16.94 17.68 4.20
N MET A 212 -17.73 17.20 5.17
CA MET A 212 -17.45 17.17 6.61
C MET A 212 -18.19 16.04 7.35
N GLY A 213 -17.90 14.76 7.07
CA GLY A 213 -18.10 13.68 8.05
C GLY A 213 -19.50 13.46 8.66
N MET A 214 -20.57 13.99 8.06
CA MET A 214 -21.95 13.70 8.44
C MET A 214 -22.68 13.13 7.23
N GLY A 215 -22.75 11.80 7.17
CA GLY A 215 -23.61 11.10 6.22
C GLY A 215 -25.07 11.28 6.64
N LEU A 216 -25.84 11.98 5.81
CA LEU A 216 -27.29 11.86 5.83
C LEU A 216 -27.67 10.82 4.79
N ALA A 217 -28.19 9.69 5.26
CA ALA A 217 -28.96 8.75 4.48
C ALA A 217 -30.40 9.27 4.37
N TYR A 218 -30.93 9.32 3.15
CA TYR A 218 -32.34 9.14 2.85
C TYR A 218 -32.45 8.26 1.61
#